data_AF-G0LB70-F1
#
_entry.id   AF-G0LB70-F1
#
_cell.length_a   1.000
_cell.length_b   1.000
_cell.length_c   1.000
_cell.angle_alpha   90.00
_cell.angle_beta   90.00
_cell.angle_gamma   90.00
#
_symmetry.space_group_name_H-M   'P 1'
#
loop_
_entity.id
_entity.type
_entity.pdbx_description
1 polymer ?
#
loop_
_entity_poly.entity_id
_entity_poly.type
_entity_poly.pdbx_seq_one_letter_code
_entity_poly.pdbx_strand_id
1 'polypeptide(L)'
;MVKQLVQYIVVFILVGTASFFLHQFLLADDNSGFNTLLQKAYIFHFIFSLSVIIAFRLLSKSEKIFVQLGFVYIGLLVFKIAAYTAMCYPQLMGDEHLPRFYRASLLIPVFVFLCLEVFFVSKILQRE
;
A
#
# COMPACT_ATOMS: atom_id res chain seq x y z
N MET A 1 14.78 -4.20 -17.78
CA MET A 1 13.35 -3.88 -17.52
C MET A 1 12.67 -4.93 -16.65
N VAL A 2 12.59 -6.19 -17.09
CA VAL A 2 11.97 -7.27 -16.29
C VAL A 2 12.72 -7.52 -14.97
N LYS A 3 14.06 -7.49 -14.97
CA LYS A 3 14.87 -7.70 -13.75
C LYS A 3 14.54 -6.74 -12.60
N GLN A 4 14.38 -5.45 -12.89
CA GLN A 4 14.03 -4.44 -11.88
C GLN A 4 12.57 -4.59 -11.42
N LEU A 5 11.66 -4.89 -12.35
CA LEU A 5 10.25 -5.16 -11.99
C LEU A 5 10.12 -6.38 -11.08
N VAL A 6 10.83 -7.47 -11.39
CA VAL A 6 10.90 -8.68 -10.56
C VAL A 6 11.48 -8.34 -9.18
N GLN A 7 12.53 -7.54 -9.11
CA GLN A 7 13.10 -7.08 -7.84
C GLN A 7 12.06 -6.34 -6.99
N TYR A 8 11.26 -5.44 -7.58
CA TYR A 8 10.23 -4.69 -6.86
C TYR A 8 9.16 -5.63 -6.31
N ILE A 9 8.67 -6.56 -7.14
CA ILE A 9 7.68 -7.56 -6.73
C ILE A 9 8.21 -8.40 -5.57
N VAL A 10 9.45 -8.88 -5.66
CA VAL A 10 10.09 -9.69 -4.61
C VAL A 10 10.20 -8.90 -3.30
N VAL A 11 10.66 -7.64 -3.34
CA VAL A 11 10.76 -6.80 -2.14
C VAL A 11 9.38 -6.56 -1.52
N PHE A 12 8.37 -6.26 -2.33
CA PHE A 12 6.99 -6.06 -1.86
C PHE A 12 6.42 -7.31 -1.21
N ILE A 13 6.65 -8.48 -1.80
CA ILE A 13 6.20 -9.76 -1.23
C ILE A 13 6.93 -10.01 0.08
N LEU A 14 8.26 -9.93 0.11
CA LEU A 14 9.03 -10.20 1.32
C LEU A 14 8.65 -9.28 2.48
N VAL A 15 8.65 -7.95 2.25
CA VAL A 15 8.34 -6.97 3.28
C VAL A 15 6.86 -7.04 3.65
N GLY A 16 5.95 -7.16 2.68
CA GLY A 16 4.51 -7.26 2.91
C GLY A 16 4.14 -8.51 3.71
N THR A 17 4.67 -9.67 3.35
CA THR A 17 4.41 -10.94 4.06
C THR A 17 5.06 -10.94 5.43
N ALA A 18 6.33 -10.52 5.57
CA ALA A 18 7.00 -10.47 6.86
C ALA A 18 6.29 -9.52 7.84
N SER A 19 5.92 -8.33 7.37
CA SER A 19 5.19 -7.36 8.19
C SER A 19 3.76 -7.83 8.53
N PHE A 20 3.07 -8.54 7.64
CA PHE A 20 1.76 -9.12 7.93
C PHE A 20 1.83 -10.15 9.06
N PHE A 21 2.75 -11.11 8.97
CA PHE A 21 2.92 -12.13 10.01
C PHE A 21 3.40 -11.53 11.33
N LEU A 22 4.31 -10.55 11.27
CA LEU A 22 4.74 -9.82 12.47
C LEU A 22 3.56 -9.09 13.13
N HIS A 23 2.71 -8.44 12.33
CA HIS A 23 1.53 -7.73 12.83
C HIS A 23 0.52 -8.69 13.48
N GLN A 24 0.25 -9.85 12.87
CA GLN A 24 -0.58 -10.89 13.50
C GLN A 24 0.04 -11.43 14.79
N PHE A 25 1.34 -11.74 14.78
CA PHE A 25 2.05 -12.27 15.94
C PHE A 25 2.02 -11.30 17.13
N LEU A 26 2.23 -10.01 16.89
CA LEU A 26 2.21 -8.97 17.94
C LEU A 26 0.82 -8.71 18.51
N LEU A 27 -0.23 -8.89 17.71
CA LEU A 27 -1.60 -8.71 18.16
C LEU A 27 -2.14 -9.92 18.92
N ALA A 28 -1.62 -11.13 18.65
CA ALA A 28 -1.94 -12.38 19.35
C ALA A 28 -3.44 -12.54 19.68
N ASP A 29 -4.30 -12.16 18.71
CA ASP A 29 -5.74 -12.04 18.92
C ASP A 29 -6.52 -12.94 17.97
N ASP A 30 -7.47 -13.69 18.53
CA ASP A 30 -8.34 -14.64 17.84
C ASP A 30 -9.57 -13.97 17.20
N ASN A 31 -9.62 -12.64 17.15
CA ASN A 31 -10.69 -11.93 16.46
C ASN A 31 -10.63 -12.15 14.94
N SER A 32 -11.39 -13.15 14.49
CA SER A 32 -11.51 -13.56 13.08
C SER A 32 -11.99 -12.43 12.16
N GLY A 33 -12.84 -11.53 12.66
CA GLY A 33 -13.33 -10.37 11.93
C GLY A 33 -12.21 -9.36 11.65
N PHE A 34 -11.44 -9.02 12.68
CA PHE A 34 -10.29 -8.13 12.54
C PHE A 34 -9.20 -8.76 11.65
N ASN A 35 -8.87 -10.04 11.82
CA ASN A 35 -7.86 -10.71 11.00
C ASN A 35 -8.22 -10.71 9.50
N THR A 36 -9.49 -10.89 9.17
CA THR A 36 -9.99 -10.80 7.79
C THR A 36 -9.85 -9.38 7.24
N LEU A 37 -10.22 -8.37 8.04
CA LEU A 37 -10.08 -6.96 7.65
C LEU A 37 -8.61 -6.56 7.48
N LEU A 38 -7.74 -7.04 8.37
CA LEU A 38 -6.31 -6.83 8.31
C LEU A 38 -5.72 -7.41 7.02
N GLN A 39 -6.09 -8.66 6.69
CA GLN A 39 -5.67 -9.29 5.43
C GLN A 39 -6.11 -8.47 4.22
N LYS A 40 -7.37 -8.01 4.19
CA LYS A 40 -7.89 -7.13 3.12
C LYS A 40 -7.07 -5.83 3.02
N ALA A 41 -6.71 -5.21 4.14
CA ALA A 41 -5.90 -4.00 4.16
C ALA A 41 -4.50 -4.23 3.56
N TYR A 42 -3.81 -5.31 3.96
CA TYR A 42 -2.51 -5.66 3.39
C TYR A 42 -2.58 -5.93 1.89
N ILE A 43 -3.56 -6.70 1.44
CA ILE A 43 -3.76 -7.02 0.02
C ILE A 43 -4.05 -5.74 -0.77
N PHE A 44 -4.94 -4.87 -0.27
CA PHE A 44 -5.27 -3.61 -0.92
C PHE A 44 -4.02 -2.75 -1.13
N HIS A 45 -3.26 -2.51 -0.06
CA HIS A 45 -2.08 -1.66 -0.13
C HIS A 45 -0.97 -2.28 -0.99
N PHE A 46 -0.78 -3.61 -0.93
CA PHE A 46 0.13 -4.34 -1.80
C PHE A 46 -0.23 -4.14 -3.29
N ILE A 47 -1.47 -4.45 -3.67
CA ILE A 47 -1.91 -4.38 -5.07
C ILE A 47 -1.87 -2.94 -5.57
N PHE A 48 -2.38 -1.99 -4.78
CA PHE A 48 -2.40 -0.58 -5.16
C PHE A 48 -0.98 -0.06 -5.40
N SER A 49 -0.08 -0.21 -4.42
CA SER A 49 1.28 0.31 -4.51
C SER A 49 2.08 -0.35 -5.63
N LEU A 50 1.93 -1.67 -5.81
CA LEU A 50 2.59 -2.36 -6.91
C LEU A 50 2.08 -1.86 -8.27
N SER A 51 0.77 -1.64 -8.40
CA SER A 51 0.16 -1.11 -9.63
C SER A 51 0.66 0.30 -9.94
N VAL A 52 0.79 1.16 -8.92
CA VAL A 52 1.37 2.51 -9.06
C VAL A 52 2.81 2.42 -9.57
N ILE A 53 3.66 1.60 -8.96
CA ILE A 53 5.07 1.45 -9.39
C ILE A 53 5.15 0.94 -10.84
N ILE A 54 4.33 -0.04 -11.22
CA ILE A 54 4.29 -0.57 -12.59
C ILE A 54 3.85 0.52 -13.57
N ALA A 55 2.75 1.22 -13.27
CA ALA A 55 2.23 2.30 -14.12
C ALA A 55 3.26 3.42 -14.26
N PHE A 56 3.88 3.86 -13.17
CA PHE A 56 4.90 4.91 -13.17
C PHE A 56 6.09 4.52 -14.01
N ARG A 57 6.55 3.26 -13.91
CA ARG A 57 7.68 2.78 -14.69
C ARG A 57 7.39 2.70 -16.20
N LEU A 58 6.15 2.41 -16.58
CA LEU A 58 5.73 2.39 -17.98
C LEU A 58 5.59 3.82 -18.52
N LEU A 59 4.93 4.69 -17.76
CA LEU A 59 4.66 6.08 -18.14
C LEU A 59 5.92 6.95 -18.13
N SER A 60 6.91 6.65 -17.28
CA SER A 60 8.17 7.40 -17.19
C SER A 60 9.02 7.34 -18.46
N LYS A 61 8.69 6.45 -19.41
CA LYS A 61 9.37 6.38 -20.72
C LYS A 61 9.03 7.56 -21.63
N SER A 62 7.90 8.22 -21.41
CA SER A 62 7.49 9.38 -22.20
C SER A 62 7.90 10.65 -21.47
N GLU A 63 8.83 11.41 -22.05
CA GLU A 63 9.34 12.67 -21.48
C GLU A 63 8.21 13.65 -21.13
N LYS A 64 7.20 13.77 -21.98
CA LYS A 64 6.03 14.65 -21.73
C LYS A 64 5.25 14.23 -20.49
N ILE A 65 5.08 12.93 -20.27
CA ILE A 65 4.32 12.39 -19.13
C ILE A 65 5.19 12.43 -17.88
N PHE A 66 6.50 12.17 -18.01
CA PHE A 66 7.47 12.12 -16.92
C PHE A 66 7.43 13.39 -16.07
N VAL A 67 7.40 14.58 -16.70
CA VAL A 67 7.34 15.87 -16.01
C VAL A 67 6.09 16.02 -15.12
N GLN A 68 5.00 15.31 -15.46
CA GLN A 68 3.73 15.37 -14.73
C GLN A 68 3.58 14.27 -13.67
N LEU A 69 4.44 13.23 -13.68
CA LEU A 69 4.29 12.07 -12.79
C LEU A 69 4.31 12.42 -11.31
N GLY A 70 5.09 13.44 -10.90
CA GLY A 70 5.09 13.92 -9.52
C GLY A 70 3.71 14.45 -9.08
N PHE A 71 3.05 15.22 -9.94
CA PHE A 71 1.69 15.71 -9.67
C PHE A 71 0.66 14.57 -9.68
N VAL A 72 0.77 13.65 -10.64
CA VAL A 72 -0.08 12.45 -10.71
C VAL A 72 0.06 11.61 -9.43
N TYR A 73 1.28 11.51 -8.87
CA TYR A 73 1.52 10.74 -7.65
C TYR A 73 0.76 11.30 -6.45
N ILE A 74 0.75 12.62 -6.28
CA ILE A 74 -0.01 13.28 -5.21
C ILE A 74 -1.51 12.97 -5.34
N GLY A 75 -2.05 13.08 -6.56
CA GLY A 75 -3.45 12.72 -6.82
C GLY A 75 -3.76 11.25 -6.50
N LEU A 76 -2.86 10.34 -6.85
CA LEU A 76 -2.98 8.91 -6.54
C LEU A 76 -2.92 8.63 -5.04
N LEU A 77 -2.12 9.36 -4.26
CA LEU A 77 -2.11 9.22 -2.80
C LEU A 77 -3.45 9.61 -2.18
N VAL A 78 -4.04 10.72 -2.62
CA VAL A 78 -5.38 11.13 -2.17
C VAL A 78 -6.42 10.08 -2.56
N PHE A 79 -6.39 9.60 -3.80
CA PHE A 79 -7.27 8.54 -4.27
C PHE A 79 -7.10 7.24 -3.47
N LYS A 80 -5.87 6.84 -3.14
CA LYS A 80 -5.55 5.66 -2.33
C LYS A 80 -6.21 5.73 -0.96
N ILE A 81 -6.11 6.88 -0.29
CA ILE A 81 -6.69 7.11 1.03
C ILE A 81 -8.21 6.99 0.95
N ALA A 82 -8.84 7.64 -0.05
CA ALA A 82 -10.28 7.58 -0.25
C ALA A 82 -10.76 6.14 -0.55
N ALA A 83 -10.09 5.45 -1.48
CA ALA A 83 -10.41 4.08 -1.87
C ALA A 83 -10.24 3.08 -0.72
N TYR A 84 -9.16 3.23 0.06
CA TYR A 84 -8.93 2.40 1.26
C TYR A 84 -10.04 2.58 2.30
N THR A 85 -10.36 3.85 2.58
CA THR A 85 -11.40 4.21 3.55
C THR A 85 -12.77 3.67 3.13
N ALA A 86 -13.10 3.76 1.84
CA ALA A 86 -14.32 3.18 1.29
C ALA A 86 -14.33 1.65 1.36
N MET A 87 -13.20 0.98 1.07
CA MET A 87 -13.08 -0.48 1.16
C MET A 87 -13.27 -1.00 2.60
N CYS A 88 -12.81 -0.24 3.59
CA CYS A 88 -12.91 -0.59 5.00
C CYS A 88 -14.17 -0.04 5.69
N TYR A 89 -15.14 0.48 4.93
CA TYR A 89 -16.44 0.84 5.47
C TYR A 89 -17.29 -0.44 5.70
N PRO A 90 -17.99 -0.57 6.85
CA PRO A 90 -18.15 0.40 7.94
C PRO A 90 -17.12 0.30 9.07
N GLN A 91 -16.17 -0.63 9.05
CA GLN A 91 -15.30 -0.92 10.21
C GLN A 91 -14.39 0.25 10.62
N LEU A 92 -13.96 1.07 9.64
CA LEU A 92 -13.06 2.22 9.85
C LEU A 92 -13.81 3.55 10.08
N MET A 93 -14.97 3.76 9.45
CA MET A 93 -15.69 5.05 9.44
C MET A 93 -17.20 4.95 9.74
N GLY A 94 -17.73 3.77 10.04
CA GLY A 94 -19.13 3.56 10.40
C GLY A 94 -19.32 3.13 11.86
N ASP A 95 -20.55 2.73 12.16
CA ASP A 95 -21.02 2.46 13.52
C ASP A 95 -20.61 1.06 14.05
N GLU A 96 -20.02 0.21 13.20
CA GLU A 96 -19.53 -1.11 13.63
C GLU A 96 -18.42 -0.97 14.68
N HIS A 97 -18.60 -1.66 15.80
CA HIS A 97 -17.72 -1.55 16.96
C HIS A 97 -16.40 -2.29 16.72
N LEU A 98 -15.41 -1.59 16.15
CA LEU A 98 -14.01 -2.01 16.17
C LEU A 98 -13.28 -1.17 17.25
N PRO A 99 -12.65 -1.79 18.26
CA PRO A 99 -11.96 -1.04 19.29
C PRO A 99 -10.90 -0.12 18.67
N ARG A 100 -10.72 1.08 19.26
CA ARG A 100 -9.85 2.13 18.70
C ARG A 100 -8.43 1.64 18.43
N PHE A 101 -7.94 0.72 19.26
CA PHE A 101 -6.64 0.10 19.09
C PHE A 101 -6.51 -0.67 17.77
N TYR A 102 -7.46 -1.56 17.45
CA TYR A 102 -7.49 -2.28 16.17
C TYR A 102 -7.72 -1.34 14.99
N ARG A 103 -8.55 -0.31 15.15
CA ARG A 103 -8.71 0.73 14.12
C ARG A 103 -7.39 1.44 13.82
N ALA A 104 -6.63 1.80 14.85
CA ALA A 104 -5.33 2.45 14.69
C ALA A 104 -4.28 1.50 14.09
N SER A 105 -4.31 0.21 14.44
CA SER A 105 -3.36 -0.77 13.91
C SER A 105 -3.52 -0.98 12.39
N LEU A 106 -4.72 -0.76 11.83
CA LEU A 106 -4.95 -0.76 10.37
C LEU A 106 -4.13 0.32 9.62
N LEU A 107 -3.53 1.29 10.31
CA LEU A 107 -2.58 2.22 9.68
C LEU A 107 -1.21 1.60 9.43
N ILE A 108 -0.84 0.52 10.12
CA ILE A 108 0.45 -0.17 9.93
C ILE A 108 0.65 -0.62 8.48
N PRO A 109 -0.27 -1.34 7.83
CA PRO A 109 -0.11 -1.67 6.41
C PRO A 109 -0.02 -0.43 5.52
N VAL A 110 -0.72 0.67 5.84
CA VAL A 110 -0.58 1.94 5.11
C VAL A 110 0.88 2.39 5.10
N PHE A 111 1.50 2.48 6.28
CA PHE A 111 2.88 2.94 6.41
C PHE A 111 3.88 1.99 5.75
N VAL A 112 3.75 0.68 5.95
CA VAL A 112 4.65 -0.32 5.36
C VAL A 112 4.70 -0.16 3.84
N PHE A 113 3.54 -0.14 3.18
CA PHE A 113 3.49 -0.08 1.73
C PHE A 113 3.74 1.33 1.20
N LEU A 114 3.37 2.39 1.92
CA LEU A 114 3.70 3.76 1.54
C LEU A 114 5.21 4.02 1.55
N CYS A 115 5.94 3.53 2.56
CA CYS A 115 7.39 3.65 2.61
C CYS A 115 8.07 2.99 1.40
N LEU A 116 7.66 1.77 1.05
CA LEU A 116 8.15 1.09 -0.15
C LEU A 116 7.77 1.86 -1.42
N GLU A 117 6.52 2.26 -1.54
CA GLU A 117 6.00 2.97 -2.70
C GLU A 117 6.76 4.26 -2.95
N VAL A 118 6.91 5.12 -1.94
CA VAL A 118 7.67 6.37 -2.02
C VAL A 118 9.11 6.09 -2.42
N PHE A 119 9.77 5.11 -1.78
CA PHE A 119 11.15 4.76 -2.11
C PHE A 119 11.34 4.43 -3.60
N PHE A 120 10.50 3.54 -4.15
CA PHE A 120 10.61 3.15 -5.55
C PHE A 120 10.12 4.22 -6.53
N VAL A 121 9.06 4.96 -6.19
CA VAL A 121 8.59 6.08 -7.01
C VAL A 121 9.65 7.18 -7.08
N SER A 122 10.31 7.52 -5.97
CA SER A 122 11.42 8.48 -5.95
C SER A 122 12.57 8.03 -6.84
N LYS A 123 12.96 6.74 -6.79
CA LYS A 123 13.96 6.17 -7.70
C LYS A 123 13.56 6.35 -9.18
N ILE A 124 12.33 6.00 -9.53
CA ILE A 124 11.81 6.18 -10.90
C ILE A 124 11.85 7.65 -11.34
N LEU A 125 11.45 8.58 -10.47
CA LEU A 125 11.44 10.02 -10.76
C LEU A 125 12.85 10.64 -10.80
N GLN A 126 13.84 10.02 -10.13
CA GLN A 126 15.25 10.38 -10.24
C GLN A 126 15.96 9.69 -11.42
N ARG A 127 15.25 8.80 -12.14
CA ARG A 127 15.79 7.93 -13.21
C ARG A 127 16.88 6.97 -12.73
N GLU A 128 16.81 6.54 -11.47
CA GLU A 128 17.66 5.52 -10.84
C GLU A 128 16.93 4.17 -10.73
#